data_AF-A0AAV9Q8W7-F1
#
_entry.id   AF-A0AAV9Q8W7-F1
#
_cell.length_a   1.000
_cell.length_b   1.000
_cell.length_c   1.000
_cell.angle_alpha   90.00
_cell.angle_beta   90.00
_cell.angle_gamma   90.00
#
_symmetry.space_group_name_H-M   'P 1'
#
loop_
_entity.id
_entity.type
_entity.pdbx_description
1 polymer ?
#
loop_
_entity_poly.entity_id
_entity_poly.type
_entity_poly.pdbx_seq_one_letter_code
_entity_poly.pdbx_strand_id
1 'polypeptide(L)'
;MSSPSRYAPLRRTSSTSDALFLAPPHSHDPSHVSHVAALPASMLLQLPETVQEQLWDLQESTSIVYASYIRLQELLDERFDRLVEMPFGRKTGTVNYSEGAFFNYVNHLDAERRYLVEDAHPDWKHKASRAGLQQYGNLLLTFRGKEMTVADWFTQLQTAEAFWIQAAKETELPDFESTILEYQSQTTTPSSECSDEAHDFSGAAVPAGREVVNSERLGLGISKALGEI
;
A
#
# COMPACT_ATOMS: atom_id res chain seq x y z
N MET A 1 -29.01 45.08 45.15
CA MET A 1 -28.08 45.27 44.02
C MET A 1 -27.19 44.05 43.96
N SER A 2 -27.48 43.13 43.05
CA SER A 2 -26.76 41.87 42.89
C SER A 2 -26.67 41.58 41.39
N SER A 3 -25.45 41.55 40.86
CA SER A 3 -25.17 41.10 39.49
C SER A 3 -24.97 39.59 39.48
N PRO A 4 -25.56 38.85 38.52
CA PRO A 4 -25.02 37.57 38.10
C PRO A 4 -24.43 37.67 36.69
N SER A 5 -23.18 37.22 36.63
CA SER A 5 -22.39 36.98 35.42
C SER A 5 -23.09 35.99 34.48
N ARG A 6 -23.30 36.39 33.22
CA ARG A 6 -23.73 35.49 32.14
C ARG A 6 -22.48 34.90 31.48
N TYR A 7 -22.08 33.71 31.93
CA TYR A 7 -21.24 32.83 31.10
C TYR A 7 -22.17 32.01 30.19
N ALA A 8 -22.19 32.37 28.91
CA ALA A 8 -22.69 31.49 27.86
C ALA A 8 -21.58 30.49 27.49
N PRO A 9 -21.88 29.19 27.30
CA PRO A 9 -20.88 28.22 26.86
C PRO A 9 -20.58 28.45 25.37
N LEU A 10 -19.31 28.68 25.04
CA LEU A 10 -18.83 28.62 23.68
C LEU A 10 -19.02 27.19 23.16
N ARG A 11 -20.03 26.99 22.30
CA ARG A 11 -20.10 25.83 21.41
C ARG A 11 -18.81 25.80 20.60
N ARG A 12 -17.91 24.86 20.90
CA ARG A 12 -16.91 24.40 19.93
C ARG A 12 -17.67 23.72 18.82
N THR A 13 -17.96 24.44 17.75
CA THR A 13 -18.23 23.82 16.47
C THR A 13 -16.95 23.12 16.04
N SER A 14 -17.06 21.81 15.88
CA SER A 14 -16.09 20.92 15.29
C SER A 14 -15.60 21.46 13.94
N SER A 15 -14.38 21.98 13.91
CA SER A 15 -13.61 22.21 12.68
C SER A 15 -12.22 21.61 12.87
N THR A 16 -12.17 20.29 13.00
CA THR A 16 -10.91 19.53 12.89
C THR A 16 -10.77 19.07 11.44
N SER A 17 -10.44 20.01 10.55
CA SER A 17 -10.03 19.71 9.17
C SER A 17 -8.76 20.45 8.75
N ASP A 18 -8.04 21.12 9.66
CA ASP A 18 -6.84 21.92 9.34
C ASP A 18 -5.58 21.49 10.11
N ALA A 19 -5.45 20.20 10.45
CA ALA A 19 -4.24 19.66 11.10
C ALA A 19 -3.65 18.41 10.39
N LEU A 20 -4.14 18.07 9.19
CA LEU A 20 -3.61 16.93 8.41
C LEU A 20 -2.52 17.35 7.41
N PHE A 21 -2.07 18.61 7.44
CA PHE A 21 -1.09 19.14 6.48
C PHE A 21 0.38 18.87 6.88
N LEU A 22 0.67 18.47 8.12
CA LEU A 22 2.04 18.32 8.64
C LEU A 22 2.38 16.94 9.21
N ALA A 23 1.42 16.03 9.25
CA ALA A 23 1.74 14.63 9.51
C ALA A 23 1.77 13.93 8.15
N PRO A 24 2.87 13.28 7.75
CA PRO A 24 2.73 12.19 6.80
C PRO A 24 1.63 11.28 7.35
N PRO A 25 0.76 10.69 6.51
CA PRO A 25 -0.30 9.79 6.95
C PRO A 25 0.28 8.46 7.44
N HIS A 26 1.27 8.49 8.33
CA HIS A 26 1.66 7.36 9.13
C HIS A 26 0.63 7.23 10.25
N SER A 27 -0.56 6.74 9.91
CA SER A 27 -1.19 5.80 10.82
C SER A 27 -0.34 4.52 10.79
N HIS A 28 0.86 4.59 11.36
CA HIS A 28 1.45 3.39 11.93
C HIS A 28 0.53 3.03 13.08
N ASP A 29 -0.58 2.35 12.79
CA ASP A 29 -1.14 1.45 13.76
C ASP A 29 -0.12 0.32 13.87
N PRO A 30 0.68 0.25 14.95
CA PRO A 30 1.68 -0.80 15.11
C PRO A 30 1.05 -2.20 15.14
N SER A 31 -0.28 -2.30 15.22
CA SER A 31 -1.02 -3.56 15.09
C SER A 31 -1.26 -4.02 13.64
N HIS A 32 -1.06 -3.14 12.64
CA HIS A 32 -1.22 -3.44 11.20
C HIS A 32 0.11 -3.70 10.49
N VAL A 33 1.16 -4.05 11.25
CA VAL A 33 2.46 -4.45 10.73
C VAL A 33 2.31 -5.83 10.08
N SER A 34 2.31 -5.89 8.75
CA SER A 34 2.19 -7.16 8.03
C SER A 34 3.39 -8.07 8.36
N HIS A 35 3.14 -9.25 8.96
CA HIS A 35 4.18 -10.22 9.34
C HIS A 35 4.76 -10.99 8.13
N VAL A 36 5.00 -10.31 6.99
CA VAL A 36 5.54 -10.92 5.77
C VAL A 36 6.90 -11.59 6.03
N ALA A 37 7.72 -10.97 6.89
CA ALA A 37 9.01 -11.50 7.32
C ALA A 37 8.93 -12.20 8.69
N ALA A 38 8.03 -13.17 8.82
CA ALA A 38 8.06 -14.04 10.00
C ALA A 38 9.44 -14.69 10.12
N LEU A 39 10.14 -14.44 11.22
CA LEU A 39 11.43 -15.04 11.49
C LEU A 39 11.25 -16.56 11.66
N PRO A 40 12.03 -17.40 10.96
CA PRO A 40 11.95 -18.85 11.14
C PRO A 40 12.22 -19.22 12.60
N ALA A 41 11.28 -19.89 13.27
CA ALA A 41 11.44 -20.28 14.68
C ALA A 41 12.67 -21.17 14.90
N SER A 42 12.96 -22.03 13.92
CA SER A 42 14.17 -22.87 13.89
C SER A 42 15.48 -22.06 13.83
N MET A 43 15.46 -20.87 13.24
CA MET A 43 16.60 -19.95 13.20
C MET A 43 16.78 -19.26 14.56
N LEU A 44 15.70 -18.78 15.17
CA LEU A 44 15.75 -18.13 16.49
C LEU A 44 16.32 -19.04 17.57
N LEU A 45 15.98 -20.33 17.56
CA LEU A 45 16.49 -21.31 18.52
C LEU A 45 18.00 -21.59 18.40
N GLN A 46 18.61 -21.28 17.25
CA GLN A 46 20.02 -21.58 16.97
C GLN A 46 20.94 -20.36 17.12
N LEU A 47 20.37 -19.15 17.16
CA LEU A 47 21.13 -17.90 17.17
C LEU A 47 21.31 -17.34 18.58
N PRO A 48 22.41 -16.61 18.85
CA PRO A 48 22.56 -15.86 20.11
C PRO A 48 21.45 -14.82 20.29
N GLU A 49 21.07 -14.54 21.54
CA GLU A 49 20.02 -13.57 21.90
C GLU A 49 20.25 -12.19 21.27
N THR A 50 21.50 -11.72 21.27
CA THR A 50 21.89 -10.45 20.64
C THR A 50 21.58 -10.41 19.14
N VAL A 51 21.69 -11.53 18.43
CA VAL A 51 21.34 -11.64 17.01
C VAL A 51 19.83 -11.74 16.82
N GLN A 52 19.13 -12.40 17.74
CA GLN A 52 17.66 -12.47 17.73
C GLN A 52 17.02 -11.09 17.87
N GLU A 53 17.55 -10.24 18.76
CA GLU A 53 17.11 -8.84 18.90
C GLU A 53 17.30 -8.06 17.59
N GLN A 54 18.46 -8.19 16.94
CA GLN A 54 18.70 -7.51 15.66
C GLN A 54 17.80 -8.03 14.53
N LEU A 55 17.46 -9.32 14.56
CA LEU A 55 16.52 -9.91 13.62
C LEU A 55 15.10 -9.40 13.83
N TRP A 56 14.71 -9.10 15.07
CA TRP A 56 13.43 -8.45 15.37
C TRP A 56 13.36 -7.05 14.74
N ASP A 57 14.40 -6.25 14.91
CA ASP A 57 14.50 -4.91 14.28
C ASP A 57 14.43 -5.00 12.75
N LEU A 58 15.12 -5.99 12.17
CA LEU A 58 15.08 -6.24 10.73
C LEU A 58 13.69 -6.67 10.26
N GLN A 59 13.00 -7.52 11.01
CA GLN A 59 11.63 -7.93 10.73
C GLN A 59 10.70 -6.70 10.74
N GLU A 60 10.76 -5.88 11.78
CA GLU A 60 9.96 -4.66 11.90
C GLU A 60 10.20 -3.73 10.71
N SER A 61 11.47 -3.45 10.40
CA SER A 61 11.83 -2.61 9.26
C SER A 61 11.35 -3.18 7.94
N THR A 62 11.45 -4.50 7.73
CA THR A 62 10.92 -5.16 6.53
C THR A 62 9.42 -4.94 6.42
N SER A 63 8.69 -5.11 7.52
CA SER A 63 7.25 -4.91 7.54
C SER A 63 6.87 -3.45 7.25
N ILE A 64 7.67 -2.47 7.69
CA ILE A 64 7.49 -1.05 7.34
C ILE A 64 7.65 -0.84 5.83
N VAL A 65 8.73 -1.36 5.24
CA VAL A 65 8.97 -1.25 3.79
C VAL A 65 7.82 -1.87 3.00
N TYR A 66 7.40 -3.08 3.39
CA TYR A 66 6.28 -3.76 2.73
C TYR A 66 4.97 -2.99 2.86
N ALA A 67 4.63 -2.52 4.07
CA ALA A 67 3.39 -1.78 4.30
C ALA A 67 3.35 -0.48 3.49
N SER A 68 4.47 0.25 3.44
CA SER A 68 4.60 1.46 2.63
C SER A 68 4.48 1.15 1.14
N TYR A 69 5.08 0.06 0.66
CA TYR A 69 4.90 -0.40 -0.72
C TYR A 69 3.42 -0.70 -1.04
N ILE A 70 2.72 -1.45 -0.17
CA ILE A 70 1.30 -1.73 -0.36
C ILE A 70 0.48 -0.43 -0.36
N ARG A 71 0.78 0.49 0.55
CA ARG A 71 0.09 1.79 0.60
C ARG A 71 0.30 2.60 -0.67
N LEU A 72 1.50 2.57 -1.24
CA LEU A 72 1.80 3.21 -2.52
C LEU A 72 0.95 2.62 -3.65
N GLN A 73 0.80 1.29 -3.70
CA GLN A 73 -0.06 0.62 -4.68
C GLN A 73 -1.53 1.01 -4.50
N GLU A 74 -2.04 1.01 -3.26
CA GLU A 74 -3.41 1.44 -2.97
C GLU A 74 -3.65 2.88 -3.44
N LEU A 75 -2.72 3.80 -3.18
CA LEU A 75 -2.83 5.18 -3.63
C LEU A 75 -2.87 5.28 -5.17
N LEU A 76 -2.12 4.45 -5.91
CA LEU A 76 -2.17 4.41 -7.37
C LEU A 76 -3.52 3.90 -7.89
N ASP A 77 -4.10 2.89 -7.22
CA ASP A 77 -5.40 2.33 -7.57
C ASP A 77 -6.55 3.31 -7.27
N GLU A 78 -6.40 4.13 -6.23
CA GLU A 78 -7.35 5.18 -5.86
C GLU A 78 -7.40 6.38 -6.84
N ARG A 79 -6.55 6.43 -7.89
CA ARG A 79 -6.41 7.63 -8.76
C ARG A 79 -7.73 8.18 -9.32
N PHE A 80 -8.66 7.30 -9.69
CA PHE A 80 -9.96 7.69 -10.22
C PHE A 80 -10.94 8.11 -9.12
N ASP A 81 -10.90 7.44 -7.97
CA ASP A 81 -11.72 7.79 -6.80
C ASP A 81 -11.38 9.17 -6.24
N ARG A 82 -10.16 9.66 -6.52
CA ARG A 82 -9.67 10.97 -6.12
C ARG A 82 -10.07 12.09 -7.08
N LEU A 83 -10.74 11.79 -8.21
CA LEU A 83 -11.33 12.80 -9.09
C LEU A 83 -12.63 13.34 -8.48
N VAL A 84 -12.56 14.52 -7.87
CA VAL A 84 -13.72 15.17 -7.24
C VAL A 84 -14.48 16.04 -8.25
N GLU A 85 -15.73 15.69 -8.55
CA GLU A 85 -16.60 16.48 -9.44
C GLU A 85 -16.93 17.86 -8.86
N MET A 86 -16.80 18.90 -9.69
CA MET A 86 -17.13 20.27 -9.31
C MET A 86 -18.65 20.53 -9.47
N PRO A 87 -19.31 21.18 -8.49
CA PRO A 87 -20.76 21.30 -8.41
C PRO A 87 -21.41 22.11 -9.55
N PHE A 88 -20.63 22.90 -10.30
CA PHE A 88 -21.15 23.78 -11.35
C PHE A 88 -21.11 23.18 -12.76
N GLY A 89 -20.35 22.09 -12.98
CA GLY A 89 -20.20 21.47 -14.32
C GLY A 89 -21.47 20.76 -14.82
N ARG A 90 -22.31 20.24 -13.91
CA ARG A 90 -23.58 19.58 -14.30
C ARG A 90 -24.55 20.51 -15.03
N LYS A 91 -24.43 21.83 -14.87
CA LYS A 91 -25.31 22.81 -15.55
C LYS A 91 -24.93 23.05 -17.01
N THR A 92 -23.69 22.75 -17.41
CA THR A 92 -23.17 22.95 -18.77
C THR A 92 -23.05 21.65 -19.57
N GLY A 93 -23.47 20.51 -19.01
CA GLY A 93 -23.34 19.19 -19.66
C GLY A 93 -21.91 18.65 -19.69
N THR A 94 -20.95 19.33 -19.05
CA THR A 94 -19.52 18.96 -18.99
C THR A 94 -19.13 18.71 -17.54
N VAL A 95 -18.73 17.47 -17.23
CA VAL A 95 -18.20 17.12 -15.90
C VAL A 95 -16.80 17.72 -15.77
N ASN A 96 -16.62 18.60 -14.80
CA ASN A 96 -15.33 19.21 -14.47
C ASN A 96 -14.84 18.64 -13.13
N TYR A 97 -13.54 18.36 -13.01
CA TYR A 97 -12.93 17.83 -11.80
C TYR A 97 -12.08 18.88 -11.08
N SER A 98 -11.87 18.70 -9.77
CA SER A 98 -11.06 19.61 -8.94
C SER A 98 -9.57 19.29 -9.05
N GLU A 99 -8.84 20.13 -9.77
CA GLU A 99 -7.37 20.06 -9.86
C GLU A 99 -6.70 20.16 -8.49
N GLY A 100 -7.20 21.04 -7.60
CA GLY A 100 -6.62 21.21 -6.27
C GLY A 100 -6.77 19.96 -5.38
N ALA A 101 -7.89 19.24 -5.49
CA ALA A 101 -8.07 17.98 -4.77
C ALA A 101 -7.13 16.89 -5.31
N PHE A 102 -6.97 16.83 -6.63
CA PHE A 102 -6.08 15.89 -7.29
C PHE A 102 -4.60 16.18 -6.99
N PHE A 103 -4.19 17.45 -7.01
CA PHE A 103 -2.84 17.88 -6.62
C PHE A 103 -2.48 17.45 -5.19
N ASN A 104 -3.42 17.61 -4.25
CA ASN A 104 -3.22 17.12 -2.89
C ASN A 104 -3.01 15.60 -2.87
N TYR A 105 -3.83 14.83 -3.59
CA TYR A 105 -3.64 13.39 -3.73
C TYR A 105 -2.25 13.03 -4.30
N VAL A 106 -1.83 13.67 -5.39
CA VAL A 106 -0.51 13.45 -6.01
C VAL A 106 0.62 13.75 -5.03
N ASN A 107 0.50 14.80 -4.22
CA ASN A 107 1.49 15.10 -3.18
C ASN A 107 1.57 14.00 -2.11
N HIS A 108 0.44 13.39 -1.73
CA HIS A 108 0.45 12.27 -0.79
C HIS A 108 1.11 11.04 -1.41
N LEU A 109 0.81 10.75 -2.68
CA LEU A 109 1.44 9.66 -3.44
C LEU A 109 2.97 9.85 -3.55
N ASP A 110 3.41 11.05 -3.92
CA ASP A 110 4.83 11.37 -4.02
C ASP A 110 5.53 11.34 -2.65
N ALA A 111 4.87 11.79 -1.59
CA ALA A 111 5.41 11.71 -0.23
C ALA A 111 5.62 10.25 0.21
N GLU A 112 4.65 9.35 -0.05
CA GLU A 112 4.78 7.92 0.26
C GLU A 112 5.91 7.28 -0.55
N ARG A 113 6.00 7.60 -1.84
CA ARG A 113 7.08 7.14 -2.72
C ARG A 113 8.45 7.58 -2.21
N ARG A 114 8.59 8.84 -1.82
CA ARG A 114 9.85 9.37 -1.26
C ARG A 114 10.18 8.72 0.07
N TYR A 115 9.22 8.58 0.98
CA TYR A 115 9.44 7.89 2.26
C TYR A 115 9.98 6.47 2.06
N LEU A 116 9.38 5.69 1.15
CA LEU A 116 9.83 4.33 0.86
C LEU A 116 11.28 4.28 0.36
N VAL A 117 11.64 5.19 -0.56
CA VAL A 117 12.95 5.19 -1.24
C VAL A 117 14.05 5.88 -0.43
N GLU A 118 13.73 6.97 0.25
CA GLU A 118 14.68 7.88 0.89
C GLU A 118 14.83 7.60 2.40
N ASP A 119 13.81 7.04 3.06
CA ASP A 119 13.83 6.81 4.51
C ASP A 119 13.77 5.30 4.86
N ALA A 120 12.72 4.60 4.45
CA ALA A 120 12.49 3.21 4.85
C ALA A 120 13.56 2.26 4.28
N HIS A 121 13.94 2.44 3.00
CA HIS A 121 14.97 1.63 2.36
C HIS A 121 16.37 1.76 3.02
N PRO A 122 16.90 2.98 3.28
CA PRO A 122 18.15 3.11 4.00
C PRO A 122 18.13 2.56 5.44
N ASP A 123 17.03 2.76 6.19
CA ASP A 123 16.87 2.17 7.53
C ASP A 123 16.93 0.64 7.47
N TRP A 124 16.20 0.03 6.52
CA TRP A 124 16.20 -1.39 6.31
C TRP A 124 17.60 -1.93 5.98
N LYS A 125 18.32 -1.28 5.06
CA LYS A 125 19.70 -1.66 4.72
C LYS A 125 20.64 -1.61 5.92
N HIS A 126 20.52 -0.58 6.75
CA HIS A 126 21.32 -0.44 7.96
C HIS A 126 21.04 -1.57 8.95
N LYS A 127 19.76 -1.88 9.21
CA LYS A 127 19.35 -2.99 10.09
C LYS A 127 19.74 -4.35 9.53
N ALA A 128 19.61 -4.56 8.23
CA ALA A 128 20.03 -5.78 7.53
C ALA A 128 21.54 -6.02 7.66
N SER A 129 22.35 -4.97 7.54
CA SER A 129 23.80 -5.05 7.78
C SER A 129 24.13 -5.33 9.24
N ARG A 130 23.39 -4.70 10.18
CA ARG A 130 23.62 -4.82 11.63
C ARG A 130 23.26 -6.21 12.18
N ALA A 131 22.29 -6.90 11.56
CA ALA A 131 21.90 -8.26 11.95
C ALA A 131 23.03 -9.29 11.79
N GLY A 132 24.08 -9.01 11.00
CA GLY A 132 25.30 -9.81 10.97
C GLY A 132 25.11 -11.26 10.46
N LEU A 133 24.04 -11.52 9.71
CA LEU A 133 23.62 -12.86 9.30
C LEU A 133 24.64 -13.61 8.43
N GLN A 134 25.61 -12.90 7.84
CA GLN A 134 26.69 -13.50 7.05
C GLN A 134 27.49 -14.55 7.83
N GLN A 135 27.65 -14.38 9.15
CA GLN A 135 28.37 -15.31 10.01
C GLN A 135 27.62 -16.63 10.23
N TYR A 136 26.30 -16.62 10.01
CA TYR A 136 25.39 -17.73 10.23
C TYR A 136 24.82 -18.31 8.93
N GLY A 137 25.37 -17.89 7.78
CA GLY A 137 24.79 -18.17 6.46
C GLY A 137 24.53 -19.64 6.17
N ASN A 138 25.37 -20.55 6.68
CA ASN A 138 25.27 -21.99 6.45
C ASN A 138 24.30 -22.71 7.42
N LEU A 139 23.72 -22.02 8.40
CA LEU A 139 22.78 -22.64 9.33
C LEU A 139 21.51 -23.05 8.58
N LEU A 140 21.09 -24.30 8.79
CA LEU A 140 19.86 -24.82 8.24
C LEU A 140 18.67 -24.35 9.08
N LEU A 141 17.64 -23.89 8.37
CA LEU A 141 16.37 -23.47 8.94
C LEU A 141 15.22 -24.08 8.15
N THR A 142 14.09 -24.22 8.84
CA THR A 142 12.81 -24.58 8.22
C THR A 142 11.94 -23.34 8.14
N PHE A 143 11.63 -22.91 6.93
CA PHE A 143 10.74 -21.77 6.66
C PHE A 143 9.60 -22.21 5.75
N ARG A 144 8.36 -22.00 6.21
CA ARG A 144 7.13 -22.39 5.48
C ARG A 144 7.13 -23.86 4.99
N GLY A 145 7.67 -24.76 5.81
CA GLY A 145 7.75 -26.19 5.49
C GLY A 145 8.86 -26.58 4.50
N LYS A 146 9.72 -25.65 4.07
CA LYS A 146 10.90 -25.92 3.26
C LYS A 146 12.18 -25.77 4.09
N GLU A 147 13.13 -26.67 3.91
CA GLU A 147 14.48 -26.51 4.43
C GLU A 147 15.28 -25.59 3.51
N MET A 148 15.98 -24.62 4.10
CA MET A 148 16.87 -23.70 3.39
C MET A 148 17.95 -23.21 4.36
N THR A 149 18.95 -22.51 3.85
CA THR A 149 19.96 -21.88 4.72
C THR A 149 19.54 -20.47 5.14
N VAL A 150 20.18 -19.92 6.18
CA VAL A 150 20.03 -18.50 6.56
C VAL A 150 20.41 -17.59 5.40
N ALA A 151 21.46 -17.94 4.65
CA ALA A 151 21.86 -17.18 3.47
C ALA A 151 20.78 -17.16 2.38
N ASP A 152 20.15 -18.30 2.10
CA ASP A 152 19.07 -18.39 1.11
C ASP A 152 17.85 -17.58 1.55
N TRP A 153 17.44 -17.72 2.82
CA TRP A 153 16.32 -16.96 3.38
C TRP A 153 16.58 -15.45 3.29
N PHE A 154 17.79 -15.01 3.66
CA PHE A 154 18.15 -13.60 3.63
C PHE A 154 18.25 -13.07 2.20
N THR A 155 18.70 -13.88 1.24
CA THR A 155 18.72 -13.53 -0.19
C THR A 155 17.31 -13.36 -0.74
N GLN A 156 16.36 -14.23 -0.36
CA GLN A 156 14.94 -14.06 -0.72
C GLN A 156 14.36 -12.77 -0.16
N LEU A 157 14.69 -12.45 1.10
CA LEU A 157 14.29 -11.20 1.75
C LEU A 157 14.84 -9.97 1.01
N GLN A 158 16.13 -9.97 0.68
CA GLN A 158 16.77 -8.91 -0.12
C GLN A 158 16.15 -8.76 -1.50
N THR A 159 15.78 -9.87 -2.14
CA THR A 159 15.15 -9.86 -3.46
C THR A 159 13.74 -9.24 -3.41
N ALA A 160 12.95 -9.61 -2.40
CA ALA A 160 11.62 -9.03 -2.19
C ALA A 160 11.70 -7.52 -1.90
N GLU A 161 12.63 -7.13 -1.04
CA GLU A 161 12.87 -5.73 -0.71
C GLU A 161 13.30 -4.92 -1.95
N ALA A 162 14.28 -5.41 -2.71
CA ALA A 162 14.74 -4.76 -3.92
C ALA A 162 13.61 -4.60 -4.95
N PHE A 163 12.71 -5.58 -5.07
CA PHE A 163 11.53 -5.49 -5.92
C PHE A 163 10.59 -4.35 -5.50
N TRP A 164 10.25 -4.24 -4.21
CA TRP A 164 9.38 -3.17 -3.71
C TRP A 164 9.98 -1.78 -3.95
N ILE A 165 11.27 -1.64 -3.69
CA ILE A 165 11.97 -0.36 -3.90
C ILE A 165 12.10 -0.03 -5.38
N GLN A 166 12.34 -1.01 -6.25
CA GLN A 166 12.41 -0.77 -7.68
C GLN A 166 11.05 -0.34 -8.23
N ALA A 167 9.98 -1.03 -7.85
CA ALA A 167 8.61 -0.65 -8.24
C ALA A 167 8.27 0.77 -7.78
N ALA A 168 8.67 1.16 -6.56
CA ALA A 168 8.48 2.53 -6.06
C ALA A 168 9.26 3.58 -6.88
N LYS A 169 10.49 3.28 -7.29
CA LYS A 169 11.31 4.19 -8.12
C LYS A 169 10.75 4.36 -9.52
N GLU A 170 10.21 3.28 -10.09
CA GLU A 170 9.59 3.26 -11.42
C GLU A 170 8.16 3.79 -11.42
N THR A 171 7.59 4.08 -10.24
CA THR A 171 6.25 4.66 -10.14
C THR A 171 6.22 6.06 -10.73
N GLU A 172 5.47 6.22 -11.82
CA GLU A 172 5.15 7.52 -12.40
C GLU A 172 3.97 8.14 -11.66
N LEU A 173 4.07 9.43 -11.36
CA LEU A 173 2.98 10.16 -10.71
C LEU A 173 1.88 10.42 -11.75
N PRO A 174 0.60 10.17 -11.42
CA PRO A 174 -0.49 10.36 -12.35
C PRO A 174 -0.66 11.86 -12.65
N ASP A 175 -0.76 12.16 -13.93
CA ASP A 175 -1.03 13.51 -14.43
C ASP A 175 -2.55 13.77 -14.45
N PHE A 176 -2.96 14.98 -14.08
CA PHE A 176 -4.37 15.32 -13.90
C PHE A 176 -5.16 15.20 -15.21
N GLU A 177 -4.69 15.84 -16.28
CA GLU A 177 -5.37 15.85 -17.58
C GLU A 177 -5.40 14.44 -18.19
N SER A 178 -4.28 13.73 -18.10
CA SER A 178 -4.17 12.35 -18.59
C SER A 178 -5.12 11.40 -17.84
N THR A 179 -5.25 11.55 -16.52
CA THR A 179 -6.15 10.73 -15.68
C THR A 179 -7.61 11.01 -16.00
N ILE A 180 -7.98 12.28 -16.26
CA ILE A 180 -9.34 12.63 -16.70
C ILE A 180 -9.67 11.99 -18.05
N LEU A 181 -8.76 12.10 -19.02
CA LEU A 181 -8.95 11.52 -20.35
C LEU A 181 -9.11 9.99 -20.27
N GLU A 182 -8.27 9.33 -19.47
CA GLU A 182 -8.36 7.89 -19.20
C GLU A 182 -9.71 7.53 -18.58
N TYR A 183 -10.12 8.23 -17.51
CA TYR A 183 -11.39 7.99 -16.82
C TYR A 183 -12.60 8.19 -17.73
N GLN A 184 -12.60 9.24 -18.55
CA GLN A 184 -13.67 9.50 -19.51
C GLN A 184 -13.73 8.44 -20.61
N SER A 185 -12.59 7.92 -21.08
CA SER A 185 -12.56 6.85 -22.09
C SER A 185 -13.15 5.53 -21.56
N GLN A 186 -12.90 5.20 -20.29
CA GLN A 186 -13.43 3.99 -19.66
C GLN A 186 -14.94 4.10 -19.40
N THR A 187 -15.43 5.30 -19.08
CA THR A 187 -16.86 5.54 -18.80
C THR A 187 -17.72 5.78 -20.05
N THR A 188 -17.12 6.19 -21.18
CA THR A 188 -17.84 6.41 -22.45
C THR A 188 -17.86 5.20 -23.38
N THR A 189 -17.22 4.08 -23.01
CA THR A 189 -17.38 2.82 -23.75
C THR A 189 -18.79 2.30 -23.50
N PRO A 190 -19.70 2.27 -24.49
CA PRO A 190 -21.05 1.78 -24.26
C PRO A 190 -20.99 0.27 -24.00
N SER A 191 -21.59 -0.17 -22.89
CA SER A 191 -22.01 -1.56 -22.73
C SER A 191 -23.04 -1.88 -23.83
N SER A 192 -22.53 -2.26 -25.00
CA SER A 192 -23.32 -2.76 -26.10
C SER A 192 -23.80 -4.17 -25.75
N GLU A 193 -24.98 -4.26 -25.13
CA GLU A 193 -25.96 -5.34 -25.35
C GLU A 193 -27.23 -5.05 -24.53
N CYS A 194 -28.12 -4.22 -25.10
CA CYS A 194 -29.55 -4.27 -24.83
C CYS A 194 -30.24 -4.37 -26.19
N SER A 195 -30.64 -5.59 -26.55
CA SER A 195 -31.56 -5.88 -27.64
C SER A 195 -32.59 -6.85 -27.08
N ASP A 196 -33.80 -6.34 -26.86
CA ASP A 196 -34.93 -7.06 -26.28
C ASP A 196 -35.57 -8.05 -27.26
N GLU A 197 -35.81 -9.26 -26.74
CA GLU A 197 -36.83 -10.28 -27.05
C GLU A 197 -36.76 -11.10 -28.37
N ALA A 198 -36.32 -12.36 -28.28
CA ALA A 198 -37.22 -13.53 -28.39
C ALA A 198 -36.50 -14.91 -28.29
N HIS A 199 -36.91 -15.66 -27.26
CA HIS A 199 -36.92 -17.13 -27.10
C HIS A 199 -35.64 -17.99 -26.89
N ASP A 200 -35.64 -18.61 -25.71
CA ASP A 200 -35.38 -20.03 -25.39
C ASP A 200 -34.03 -20.49 -24.77
N PHE A 201 -34.18 -21.00 -23.53
CA PHE A 201 -33.41 -21.99 -22.77
C PHE A 201 -31.87 -21.86 -22.61
N SER A 202 -31.44 -21.21 -21.53
CA SER A 202 -30.72 -21.86 -20.41
C SER A 202 -30.29 -20.83 -19.38
N GLY A 203 -30.69 -21.02 -18.13
CA GLY A 203 -30.27 -20.18 -17.02
C GLY A 203 -28.79 -20.38 -16.70
N ALA A 204 -28.03 -19.30 -16.74
CA ALA A 204 -26.77 -19.18 -16.01
C ALA A 204 -26.75 -17.79 -15.35
N ALA A 205 -26.71 -17.78 -14.03
CA ALA A 205 -26.65 -16.57 -13.23
C ALA A 205 -25.38 -15.77 -13.54
N VAL A 206 -25.56 -14.47 -13.71
CA VAL A 206 -24.49 -13.48 -13.86
C VAL A 206 -23.60 -13.48 -12.61
N PRO A 207 -22.27 -13.57 -12.73
CA PRO A 207 -21.41 -13.27 -11.59
C PRO A 207 -21.33 -11.74 -11.48
N ALA A 208 -22.08 -11.17 -10.53
CA ALA A 208 -21.78 -9.87 -9.95
C ALA A 208 -20.47 -10.03 -9.15
N GLY A 209 -19.33 -9.84 -9.82
CA GLY A 209 -18.02 -9.93 -9.22
C GLY A 209 -17.30 -8.59 -9.31
N ARG A 210 -17.34 -7.81 -8.23
CA ARG A 210 -16.12 -7.08 -7.82
C ARG A 210 -15.00 -8.11 -7.87
N GLU A 211 -13.93 -7.84 -8.62
CA GLU A 211 -12.71 -8.61 -8.44
C GLU A 211 -12.28 -8.34 -6.99
N VAL A 212 -12.60 -9.27 -6.10
CA VAL A 212 -11.99 -9.34 -4.78
C VAL A 212 -10.51 -9.43 -5.08
N VAL A 213 -9.76 -8.40 -4.67
CA VAL A 213 -8.30 -8.38 -4.70
C VAL A 213 -7.84 -9.76 -4.26
N ASN A 214 -7.31 -10.50 -5.22
CA ASN A 214 -7.01 -11.90 -5.02
C ASN A 214 -5.73 -11.97 -4.19
N SER A 215 -5.88 -12.00 -2.87
CA SER A 215 -4.79 -12.07 -1.90
C SER A 215 -3.85 -13.26 -2.15
N GLU A 216 -4.29 -14.27 -2.90
CA GLU A 216 -3.47 -15.42 -3.30
C GLU A 216 -2.49 -15.10 -4.45
N ARG A 217 -2.78 -14.10 -5.29
CA ARG A 217 -1.86 -13.67 -6.38
C ARG A 217 -0.61 -12.93 -5.87
N LEU A 218 -0.70 -12.28 -4.71
CA LEU A 218 0.43 -11.61 -4.07
C LEU A 218 1.45 -12.60 -3.47
N GLY A 219 1.02 -13.83 -3.12
CA GLY A 219 1.91 -14.92 -2.71
C GLY A 219 2.52 -15.71 -3.89
N LEU A 220 1.85 -15.71 -5.04
CA LEU A 220 2.29 -16.46 -6.23
C LEU A 220 3.28 -15.69 -7.11
N GLY A 221 3.30 -14.35 -7.08
CA GLY A 221 4.29 -13.56 -7.83
C GLY A 221 5.73 -13.83 -7.38
N ILE A 222 5.95 -13.96 -6.07
CA ILE A 222 7.24 -14.30 -5.49
C ILE A 222 7.59 -15.77 -5.77
N SER A 223 6.59 -16.65 -5.80
CA SER A 223 6.76 -18.08 -6.11
C SER A 223 7.12 -18.34 -7.57
N LYS A 224 6.62 -17.52 -8.51
CA LYS A 224 6.91 -17.65 -9.94
C LYS A 224 8.31 -17.12 -10.29
N ALA A 225 8.76 -16.05 -9.62
CA ALA A 225 10.14 -15.56 -9.74
C ALA A 225 11.17 -16.54 -9.10
N LEU A 226 10.76 -17.33 -8.11
CA LEU A 226 11.58 -18.38 -7.46
C LEU A 226 11.51 -19.76 -8.13
N GLY A 227 10.70 -19.93 -9.18
CA GLY A 227 10.54 -21.20 -9.91
C GLY A 227 11.37 -21.31 -11.20
N GLU A 228 12.04 -20.23 -11.61
CA GLU A 228 12.82 -20.13 -12.85
C GLU A 228 14.33 -19.94 -12.61
N ILE A 229 14.81 -20.20 -11.38
CA ILE A 229 16.24 -20.36 -11.02
C ILE A 229 16.45 -21.80 -10.55
#